data_AF-A0A959P9W2-F1
#
_entry.id   AF-A0A959P9W2-F1
#
_cell.length_a   1.000
_cell.length_b   1.000
_cell.length_c   1.000
_cell.angle_alpha   90.00
_cell.angle_beta   90.00
_cell.angle_gamma   90.00
#
_symmetry.space_group_name_H-M   'P 1'
#
loop_
_entity.id
_entity.type
_entity.pdbx_description
1 polymer ?
#
loop_
_entity_poly.entity_id
_entity_poly.type
_entity_poly.pdbx_seq_one_letter_code
_entity_poly.pdbx_strand_id
1 'polypeptide(L)'
;LPVKTEGNTHIISFENAFSFQPDTVSEIIDSLIESTGLASNYIVQFVSCDSHQVVHSYSVSSIKEESMLACKGRSQPKACYYLKIIDLNRPDSASADSVETDADSLETEDFNSINKVWLLLTLFIMLLVSLLIYFFSRKPNSKVKIESVQIGKYRFNPTTMELILGDEKIELTSKECDLLLLLYESVNDTVERDTILRMVWNDEGDYVGRTLDVFISKLRKKLEADSKIRIANIRGVGYKLIIDA
;
A
#
# COMPACT_ATOMS: atom_id res chain seq x y z
N LEU A 1 14.47 -16.50 -30.33
CA LEU A 1 13.32 -15.72 -29.81
C LEU A 1 13.58 -14.26 -30.11
N PRO A 2 12.71 -13.56 -30.85
CA PRO A 2 12.88 -12.14 -31.13
C PRO A 2 12.58 -11.35 -29.85
N VAL A 3 13.62 -10.82 -29.21
CA VAL A 3 13.48 -9.94 -28.04
C VAL A 3 13.37 -8.50 -28.57
N LYS A 4 12.24 -7.85 -28.30
CA LYS A 4 12.07 -6.42 -28.55
C LYS A 4 12.27 -5.68 -27.24
N THR A 5 13.11 -4.66 -27.24
CA THR A 5 13.34 -3.82 -26.07
C THR A 5 12.77 -2.44 -26.34
N GLU A 6 11.82 -2.02 -25.51
CA GLU A 6 11.19 -0.70 -25.56
C GLU A 6 11.38 -0.05 -24.19
N GLY A 7 12.28 0.95 -24.08
CA GLY A 7 12.54 1.63 -22.81
C GLY A 7 13.10 0.68 -21.73
N ASN A 8 12.38 0.54 -20.61
CA ASN A 8 12.71 -0.40 -19.53
C ASN A 8 12.13 -1.81 -19.72
N THR A 9 11.38 -2.01 -20.81
CA THR A 9 10.58 -3.20 -21.02
C THR A 9 11.23 -4.09 -22.08
N HIS A 10 11.40 -5.36 -21.74
CA HIS A 10 11.79 -6.42 -22.66
C HIS A 10 10.58 -7.30 -22.98
N ILE A 11 10.25 -7.42 -24.26
CA ILE A 11 9.15 -8.22 -24.77
C ILE A 11 9.71 -9.46 -25.47
N ILE A 12 9.32 -10.64 -25.01
CA ILE A 12 9.69 -11.93 -25.59
C ILE A 12 8.44 -12.58 -26.18
N SER A 13 8.41 -12.74 -27.49
CA SER A 13 7.32 -13.42 -28.20
C SER A 13 7.68 -14.86 -28.52
N PHE A 14 6.70 -15.75 -28.48
CA PHE A 14 6.84 -17.18 -28.79
C PHE A 14 6.16 -17.50 -30.11
N GLU A 15 6.78 -18.35 -30.93
CA GLU A 15 6.24 -18.71 -32.26
C GLU A 15 5.01 -19.62 -32.19
N ASN A 16 4.85 -20.38 -31.10
CA ASN A 16 3.80 -21.37 -30.95
C ASN A 16 3.00 -21.14 -29.67
N ALA A 17 1.70 -21.44 -29.72
CA ALA A 17 0.86 -21.47 -28.54
C ALA A 17 1.28 -22.60 -27.58
N PHE A 18 1.35 -22.29 -26.28
CA PHE A 18 1.84 -23.20 -25.25
C PHE A 18 1.02 -23.08 -23.97
N SER A 19 1.02 -24.15 -23.17
CA SER A 19 0.54 -24.14 -21.79
C SER A 19 1.74 -24.05 -20.86
N PHE A 20 1.60 -23.40 -19.71
CA PHE A 20 2.69 -23.27 -18.76
C PHE A 20 2.22 -23.36 -17.32
N GLN A 21 3.12 -23.79 -16.44
CA GLN A 21 2.94 -23.74 -15.00
C GLN A 21 3.75 -22.54 -14.47
N PRO A 22 3.12 -21.60 -13.75
CA PRO A 22 3.79 -20.42 -13.20
C PRO A 22 5.09 -20.74 -12.46
N ASP A 23 5.07 -21.77 -11.61
CA ASP A 23 6.20 -22.14 -10.72
C ASP A 23 7.47 -22.52 -11.50
N THR A 24 7.31 -23.39 -12.51
CA THR A 24 8.44 -23.84 -13.32
C THR A 24 9.00 -22.70 -14.16
N VAL A 25 8.13 -21.82 -14.66
CA VAL A 25 8.57 -20.73 -15.51
C VAL A 25 9.23 -19.63 -14.69
N SER A 26 8.74 -19.34 -13.47
CA SER A 26 9.40 -18.38 -12.58
C SER A 26 10.79 -18.85 -12.20
N GLU A 27 10.97 -20.12 -11.81
CA GLU A 27 12.31 -20.65 -11.47
C GLU A 27 13.30 -20.55 -12.63
N ILE A 28 12.84 -20.82 -13.86
CA ILE A 28 13.68 -20.70 -15.06
C ILE A 28 14.04 -19.24 -15.33
N ILE A 29 13.07 -18.32 -15.25
CA ILE A 29 13.30 -16.91 -15.52
C ILE A 29 14.21 -16.29 -14.45
N ASP A 30 14.00 -16.62 -13.19
CA ASP A 30 14.78 -16.10 -12.07
C ASP A 30 16.25 -16.53 -12.20
N SER A 31 16.50 -17.81 -12.50
CA SER A 31 17.84 -18.35 -12.74
C SER A 31 18.53 -17.70 -13.96
N LEU A 32 17.77 -17.43 -15.03
CA LEU A 32 18.29 -16.75 -16.20
C LEU A 32 18.64 -15.28 -15.92
N ILE A 33 17.82 -14.56 -15.16
CA ILE A 33 18.05 -13.15 -14.86
C ILE A 33 19.21 -12.97 -13.88
N GLU A 34 19.34 -13.86 -12.88
CA GLU A 34 20.49 -13.87 -11.95
C GLU A 34 21.80 -14.19 -12.67
N SER A 35 21.81 -15.19 -13.56
CA SER A 35 23.03 -15.59 -14.29
C SER A 35 23.49 -14.57 -15.34
N THR A 36 22.56 -13.79 -15.89
CA THR A 36 22.85 -12.77 -16.91
C THR A 36 23.07 -11.37 -16.32
N GLY A 37 22.66 -11.14 -15.06
CA GLY A 37 22.72 -9.83 -14.42
C GLY A 37 21.80 -8.79 -15.06
N LEU A 38 20.71 -9.23 -15.71
CA LEU A 38 19.83 -8.37 -16.51
C LEU A 38 19.11 -7.30 -15.66
N ALA A 39 18.62 -7.65 -14.46
CA ALA A 39 17.95 -6.73 -13.55
C ALA A 39 17.94 -7.27 -12.11
N SER A 40 18.01 -6.39 -11.11
CA SER A 40 17.89 -6.76 -9.69
C SER A 40 16.48 -6.62 -9.12
N ASN A 41 15.64 -5.78 -9.73
CA ASN A 41 14.23 -5.61 -9.39
C ASN A 41 13.43 -5.56 -10.69
N TYR A 42 12.53 -6.52 -10.90
CA TYR A 42 11.77 -6.61 -12.15
C TYR A 42 10.40 -7.23 -11.96
N ILE A 43 9.50 -6.91 -12.88
CA ILE A 43 8.17 -7.52 -12.98
C ILE A 43 8.11 -8.37 -14.23
N VAL A 44 7.61 -9.59 -14.11
CA VAL A 44 7.36 -10.50 -15.22
C VAL A 44 5.86 -10.63 -15.43
N GLN A 45 5.40 -10.37 -16.65
CA GLN A 45 3.99 -10.49 -17.05
C GLN A 45 3.84 -11.43 -18.24
N PHE A 46 2.90 -12.36 -18.13
CA PHE A 46 2.39 -13.15 -19.23
C PHE A 46 1.14 -12.47 -19.77
N VAL A 47 1.20 -12.02 -21.02
CA VAL A 47 0.10 -11.30 -21.66
C VAL A 47 -0.46 -12.15 -22.80
N SER A 48 -1.77 -12.23 -22.90
CA SER A 48 -2.45 -12.92 -24.01
C SER A 48 -2.26 -12.14 -25.31
N CYS A 49 -1.91 -12.84 -26.40
CA CYS A 49 -1.80 -12.21 -27.72
C CYS A 49 -3.15 -11.68 -28.23
N ASP A 50 -4.26 -12.32 -27.87
CA ASP A 50 -5.58 -12.00 -28.45
C ASP A 50 -6.27 -10.85 -27.70
N SER A 51 -6.24 -10.88 -26.36
CA SER A 51 -6.93 -9.90 -25.52
C SER A 51 -6.05 -8.74 -25.05
N HIS A 52 -4.72 -8.87 -25.20
CA HIS A 52 -3.73 -7.96 -24.62
C HIS A 52 -3.87 -7.78 -23.10
N GLN A 53 -4.50 -8.74 -22.42
CA GLN A 53 -4.67 -8.74 -20.96
C GLN A 53 -3.59 -9.56 -20.28
N VAL A 54 -3.17 -9.11 -19.10
CA VAL A 54 -2.24 -9.83 -18.23
C VAL A 54 -2.94 -11.06 -17.66
N VAL A 55 -2.43 -12.24 -18.00
CA VAL A 55 -2.95 -13.54 -17.57
C VAL A 55 -2.26 -14.00 -16.29
N HIS A 56 -0.98 -13.70 -16.13
CA HIS A 56 -0.21 -13.99 -14.93
C HIS A 56 0.90 -12.96 -14.75
N SER A 57 1.21 -12.58 -13.52
CA SER A 57 2.29 -11.64 -13.21
C SER A 57 2.91 -11.97 -11.85
N TYR A 58 4.21 -11.76 -11.74
CA TYR A 58 4.93 -11.78 -10.47
C TYR A 58 6.05 -10.74 -10.48
N SER A 59 6.48 -10.34 -9.29
CA SER A 59 7.57 -9.37 -9.09
C SER A 59 8.71 -10.03 -8.32
N VAL A 60 9.93 -9.75 -8.73
CA VAL A 60 11.14 -10.18 -8.03
C VAL A 60 11.88 -8.94 -7.55
N SER A 61 12.13 -8.88 -6.25
CA SER A 61 12.93 -7.84 -5.63
C SER A 61 14.18 -8.44 -5.01
N SER A 62 15.28 -7.69 -4.99
CA SER A 62 16.56 -8.13 -4.42
C SER A 62 16.52 -8.39 -2.90
N ILE A 63 15.40 -8.10 -2.23
CA ILE A 63 15.19 -8.37 -0.82
C ILE A 63 14.50 -9.73 -0.74
N LYS A 64 15.16 -10.66 -0.06
CA LYS A 64 14.81 -12.08 0.08
C LYS A 64 13.54 -12.31 0.92
N GLU A 65 12.44 -11.65 0.57
CA GLU A 65 11.11 -12.06 0.98
C GLU A 65 10.66 -13.19 0.05
N GLU A 66 10.09 -14.25 0.60
CA GLU A 66 9.52 -15.33 -0.21
C GLU A 66 8.53 -14.72 -1.20
N SER A 67 8.88 -14.71 -2.48
CA SER A 67 8.01 -14.30 -3.58
C SER A 67 6.75 -15.16 -3.49
N MET A 68 5.66 -14.60 -2.96
CA MET A 68 4.38 -15.28 -2.91
C MET A 68 3.86 -15.39 -4.34
N LEU A 69 4.20 -16.49 -5.02
CA LEU A 69 3.64 -16.84 -6.32
C LEU A 69 2.16 -17.20 -6.15
N ALA A 70 1.31 -16.26 -6.56
CA ALA A 70 -0.12 -16.48 -6.61
C ALA A 70 -0.46 -17.62 -7.58
N CYS A 71 -1.37 -18.50 -7.16
CA CYS A 71 -1.86 -19.64 -7.97
C CYS A 71 -0.82 -20.75 -8.26
N LYS A 72 0.10 -20.99 -7.30
CA LYS A 72 1.02 -22.14 -7.30
C LYS A 72 0.31 -23.46 -7.67
N GLY A 73 0.90 -24.22 -8.59
CA GLY A 73 0.39 -25.51 -9.07
C GLY A 73 -0.73 -25.45 -10.13
N ARG A 74 -1.22 -24.27 -10.51
CA ARG A 74 -2.26 -24.13 -11.55
C ARG A 74 -1.63 -24.01 -12.95
N SER A 75 -1.94 -24.95 -13.84
CA SER A 75 -1.52 -24.86 -15.25
C SER A 75 -2.40 -23.88 -16.03
N GLN A 76 -1.76 -23.01 -16.81
CA GLN A 76 -2.44 -22.12 -17.74
C GLN A 76 -2.80 -22.87 -19.04
N PRO A 77 -3.99 -22.64 -19.60
CA PRO A 77 -4.43 -23.33 -20.80
C PRO A 77 -3.52 -23.01 -21.99
N LYS A 78 -3.48 -23.92 -22.98
CA LYS A 78 -2.71 -23.72 -24.20
C LYS A 78 -3.29 -22.56 -25.01
N ALA A 79 -2.56 -21.44 -25.07
CA ALA A 79 -2.93 -20.27 -25.85
C ALA A 79 -1.68 -19.51 -26.32
N CYS A 80 -1.88 -18.42 -27.07
CA CYS A 80 -0.80 -17.54 -27.45
C CYS A 80 -0.51 -16.55 -26.30
N TYR A 81 0.74 -16.56 -25.84
CA TYR A 81 1.23 -15.63 -24.82
C TYR A 81 2.53 -14.99 -25.28
N TYR A 82 2.80 -13.78 -24.80
CA TYR A 82 4.13 -13.17 -24.83
C TYR A 82 4.52 -12.71 -23.43
N LEU A 83 5.82 -12.69 -23.18
CA LEU A 83 6.40 -12.27 -21.92
C LEU A 83 6.76 -10.79 -21.98
N LYS A 84 6.44 -10.04 -20.94
CA LYS A 84 6.88 -8.67 -20.72
C LYS A 84 7.67 -8.63 -19.42
N ILE A 85 8.96 -8.31 -19.50
CA ILE A 85 9.85 -8.13 -18.36
C ILE A 85 10.10 -6.63 -18.22
N ILE A 86 9.72 -6.05 -17.09
CA ILE A 86 9.80 -4.61 -16.81
C ILE A 86 10.89 -4.41 -15.76
N ASP A 87 11.97 -3.70 -16.11
CA ASP A 87 13.02 -3.32 -15.17
C ASP A 87 12.54 -2.13 -14.32
N LEU A 88 12.36 -2.36 -13.02
CA LEU A 88 11.88 -1.34 -12.10
C LEU A 88 12.97 -0.31 -11.72
N ASN A 89 14.24 -0.59 -12.02
CA ASN A 89 15.34 0.32 -11.72
C ASN A 89 15.63 1.31 -12.85
N ARG A 90 15.01 1.15 -14.03
CA ARG A 90 15.21 2.02 -15.20
C ARG A 90 13.92 2.81 -15.51
N PRO A 91 13.95 4.15 -15.48
CA PRO A 91 12.77 4.95 -15.80
C PRO A 91 12.42 4.87 -17.29
N ASP A 92 11.13 4.85 -17.60
CA ASP A 92 10.60 4.78 -18.97
C ASP A 92 10.93 6.05 -19.76
N SER A 93 11.83 5.92 -20.75
CA SER A 93 12.08 6.93 -21.76
C SER A 93 11.31 6.61 -23.05
N ALA A 94 9.98 6.45 -22.98
CA ALA A 94 9.15 6.24 -24.17
C ALA A 94 7.67 6.52 -23.90
N SER A 95 7.26 7.80 -23.96
CA SER A 95 5.94 8.22 -24.45
C SER A 95 5.89 9.74 -24.58
N ALA A 96 6.30 10.24 -25.75
CA ALA A 96 5.80 11.50 -26.27
C ALA A 96 5.76 11.35 -27.80
N ASP A 97 4.54 11.35 -28.33
CA ASP A 97 4.21 11.22 -29.73
C ASP A 97 4.96 12.22 -30.61
N SER A 98 5.24 11.77 -31.83
CA SER A 98 5.85 12.55 -32.89
C SER A 98 4.78 13.23 -33.71
N VAL A 99 4.55 14.53 -33.50
CA VAL A 99 3.95 15.43 -34.49
C VAL A 99 4.54 16.83 -34.32
N GLU A 100 5.15 17.35 -35.39
CA GLU A 100 5.21 18.75 -35.87
C GLU A 100 6.36 18.81 -36.89
N THR A 101 6.08 18.72 -38.20
CA THR A 101 5.74 19.82 -39.13
C THR A 101 6.89 20.79 -39.35
N ASP A 102 7.28 20.90 -40.62
CA ASP A 102 8.38 21.68 -41.17
C ASP A 102 8.33 23.18 -40.84
N ALA A 103 9.54 23.71 -40.66
CA ALA A 103 10.04 25.03 -41.04
C ALA A 103 9.18 26.27 -40.73
N ASP A 104 9.66 27.12 -39.82
CA ASP A 104 10.16 28.44 -40.23
C ASP A 104 11.09 29.02 -39.16
N SER A 105 12.12 29.72 -39.62
CA SER A 105 13.13 30.39 -38.82
C SER A 105 12.61 31.70 -38.24
N LEU A 106 12.89 32.02 -36.98
CA LEU A 106 13.16 33.40 -36.58
C LEU A 106 13.92 33.50 -35.24
N GLU A 107 15.16 33.91 -35.40
CA GLU A 107 15.96 34.82 -34.59
C GLU A 107 16.19 34.50 -33.10
N THR A 108 17.46 34.17 -32.86
CA THR A 108 18.18 34.27 -31.59
C THR A 108 18.12 35.69 -31.02
N GLU A 109 17.63 35.85 -29.79
CA GLU A 109 18.14 36.86 -28.86
C GLU A 109 18.34 36.28 -27.45
N ASP A 110 19.42 36.74 -26.84
CA ASP A 110 20.13 36.26 -25.66
C ASP A 110 19.31 36.26 -24.35
N PHE A 111 19.31 35.13 -23.62
CA PHE A 111 18.80 35.08 -22.24
C PHE A 111 19.53 34.06 -21.34
N ASN A 112 20.86 34.02 -21.38
CA ASN A 112 21.65 33.03 -20.64
C ASN A 112 22.48 33.68 -19.52
N SER A 113 21.84 34.07 -18.40
CA SER A 113 22.55 34.30 -17.12
C SER A 113 21.65 34.26 -15.86
N ILE A 114 20.34 34.50 -15.98
CA ILE A 114 19.41 34.49 -14.81
C ILE A 114 18.89 33.07 -14.50
N ASN A 115 18.94 32.14 -15.47
CA ASN A 115 18.28 30.84 -15.37
C ASN A 115 18.95 29.81 -14.46
N LYS A 116 20.27 29.90 -14.19
CA LYS A 116 20.96 28.91 -13.35
C LYS A 116 20.70 29.11 -11.85
N VAL A 117 20.63 30.35 -11.39
CA VAL A 117 20.32 30.64 -9.98
C VAL A 117 18.88 30.26 -9.68
N TRP A 118 17.93 30.60 -10.57
CA TRP A 118 16.54 30.19 -10.44
C TRP A 118 16.37 28.66 -10.49
N LEU A 119 17.09 27.95 -11.36
CA LEU A 119 17.10 26.47 -11.38
C LEU A 119 17.65 25.86 -10.08
N LEU A 120 18.71 26.43 -9.51
CA LEU A 120 19.24 25.93 -8.23
C LEU A 120 18.29 26.26 -7.07
N LEU A 121 17.61 27.40 -7.12
CA LEU A 121 16.64 27.82 -6.11
C LEU A 121 15.38 26.96 -6.15
N THR A 122 14.89 26.60 -7.34
CA THR A 122 13.74 25.67 -7.48
C THR A 122 14.10 24.26 -7.05
N LEU A 123 15.30 23.77 -7.39
CA LEU A 123 15.77 22.43 -6.97
C LEU A 123 15.96 22.38 -5.45
N PHE A 124 16.49 23.46 -4.85
CA PHE A 124 16.62 23.58 -3.40
C PHE A 124 15.27 23.68 -2.69
N ILE A 125 14.32 24.45 -3.24
CA ILE A 125 12.94 24.51 -2.71
C ILE A 125 12.27 23.13 -2.81
N MET A 126 12.41 22.42 -3.93
CA MET A 126 11.85 21.07 -4.10
C MET A 126 12.49 20.06 -3.14
N LEU A 127 13.80 20.17 -2.89
CA LEU A 127 14.49 19.34 -1.90
C LEU A 127 14.05 19.66 -0.48
N LEU A 128 13.87 20.94 -0.13
CA LEU A 128 13.32 21.36 1.15
C LEU A 128 11.88 20.90 1.34
N VAL A 129 11.03 21.04 0.32
CA VAL A 129 9.64 20.57 0.35
C VAL A 129 9.59 19.05 0.45
N SER A 130 10.44 18.32 -0.28
CA SER A 130 10.55 16.86 -0.16
C SER A 130 11.06 16.44 1.22
N LEU A 131 12.01 17.17 1.80
CA LEU A 131 12.52 16.91 3.15
C LEU A 131 11.45 17.23 4.21
N LEU A 132 10.67 18.30 4.00
CA LEU A 132 9.60 18.73 4.89
C LEU A 132 8.41 17.77 4.80
N ILE A 133 8.05 17.30 3.59
CA ILE A 133 7.07 16.21 3.40
C ILE A 133 7.59 14.92 4.04
N TYR A 134 8.86 14.58 3.88
CA TYR A 134 9.46 13.39 4.52
C TYR A 134 9.43 13.50 6.04
N PHE A 135 9.71 14.68 6.58
CA PHE A 135 9.70 14.95 8.02
C PHE A 135 8.27 15.02 8.59
N PHE A 136 7.30 15.54 7.84
CA PHE A 136 5.88 15.51 8.21
C PHE A 136 5.24 14.11 8.01
N SER A 137 5.73 13.32 7.05
CA SER A 137 5.25 11.95 6.80
C SER A 137 5.81 10.95 7.81
N ARG A 138 6.95 11.26 8.43
CA ARG A 138 7.29 10.69 9.73
C ARG A 138 6.50 11.43 10.78
N LYS A 139 5.24 11.03 11.00
CA LYS A 139 4.58 11.30 12.29
C LYS A 139 5.61 10.96 13.36
N PRO A 140 6.12 11.93 14.16
CA PRO A 140 6.83 11.54 15.34
C PRO A 140 5.83 10.66 16.08
N ASN A 141 6.21 9.42 16.34
CA ASN A 141 5.58 8.62 17.38
C ASN A 141 5.97 9.28 18.71
N SER A 142 5.61 10.56 18.86
CA SER A 142 5.39 11.18 20.13
C SER A 142 4.27 10.31 20.67
N LYS A 143 4.65 9.31 21.47
CA LYS A 143 3.76 8.76 22.48
C LYS A 143 3.40 9.97 23.33
N VAL A 144 2.42 10.74 22.85
CA VAL A 144 1.65 11.64 23.68
C VAL A 144 1.26 10.73 24.81
N LYS A 145 1.81 11.01 25.99
CA LYS A 145 1.47 10.29 27.19
C LYS A 145 0.03 10.69 27.46
N ILE A 146 -0.90 10.01 26.81
CA ILE A 146 -2.33 10.28 26.94
C ILE A 146 -2.59 9.97 28.41
N GLU A 147 -2.78 11.03 29.18
CA GLU A 147 -3.23 10.95 30.55
C GLU A 147 -4.56 10.19 30.56
N SER A 148 -4.76 9.32 31.55
CA SER A 148 -5.93 8.46 31.64
C SER A 148 -7.21 9.25 31.33
N VAL A 149 -7.99 8.79 30.36
CA VAL A 149 -9.22 9.46 29.92
C VAL A 149 -10.43 8.83 30.59
N GLN A 150 -11.49 9.61 30.79
CA GLN A 150 -12.73 9.13 31.36
C GLN A 150 -13.71 8.77 30.25
N ILE A 151 -14.18 7.52 30.23
CA ILE A 151 -15.19 7.01 29.31
C ILE A 151 -16.39 6.58 30.17
N GLY A 152 -17.39 7.45 30.28
CA GLY A 152 -18.50 7.27 31.24
C GLY A 152 -17.97 7.06 32.67
N LYS A 153 -18.26 5.89 33.26
CA LYS A 153 -17.75 5.50 34.58
C LYS A 153 -16.34 4.88 34.56
N TYR A 154 -15.84 4.49 33.39
CA TYR A 154 -14.52 3.88 33.26
C TYR A 154 -13.43 4.93 33.19
N ARG A 155 -12.28 4.64 33.81
CA ARG A 155 -11.01 5.32 33.52
C ARG A 155 -10.20 4.45 32.57
N PHE A 156 -10.03 4.91 31.35
CA PHE A 156 -9.22 4.26 30.33
C PHE A 156 -7.80 4.80 30.35
N ASN A 157 -6.82 3.91 30.51
CA ASN A 157 -5.41 4.24 30.42
C ASN A 157 -4.80 3.55 29.19
N PRO A 158 -4.59 4.29 28.08
CA PRO A 158 -4.01 3.71 26.87
C PRO A 158 -2.52 3.36 27.04
N THR A 159 -1.84 3.93 28.03
CA THR A 159 -0.42 3.61 28.30
C THR A 159 -0.27 2.25 28.99
N THR A 160 -1.14 1.95 29.97
CA THR A 160 -1.14 0.64 30.65
C THR A 160 -2.06 -0.39 29.98
N MET A 161 -2.85 0.04 28.98
CA MET A 161 -3.85 -0.78 28.30
C MET A 161 -4.89 -1.35 29.28
N GLU A 162 -5.39 -0.50 30.19
CA GLU A 162 -6.32 -0.91 31.25
C GLU A 162 -7.58 -0.02 31.26
N LEU A 163 -8.71 -0.64 31.57
CA LEU A 163 -9.95 0.03 31.98
C LEU A 163 -10.15 -0.18 33.48
N ILE A 164 -10.39 0.90 34.21
CA ILE A 164 -10.63 0.86 35.65
C ILE A 164 -12.07 1.31 35.92
N LEU A 165 -12.85 0.48 36.60
CA LEU A 165 -14.21 0.78 37.05
C LEU A 165 -14.28 0.62 38.57
N GLY A 166 -14.22 1.72 39.30
CA GLY A 166 -14.04 1.67 40.76
C GLY A 166 -12.71 0.99 41.11
N ASP A 167 -12.78 -0.18 41.75
CA ASP A 167 -11.62 -1.00 42.12
C ASP A 167 -11.34 -2.14 41.12
N GLU A 168 -12.23 -2.37 40.15
CA GLU A 168 -12.05 -3.42 39.15
C GLU A 168 -11.14 -2.95 38.03
N LYS A 169 -10.11 -3.76 37.73
CA LYS A 169 -9.20 -3.55 36.60
C LYS A 169 -9.48 -4.57 35.51
N ILE A 170 -9.69 -4.06 34.30
CA ILE A 170 -9.94 -4.86 33.11
C ILE A 170 -8.80 -4.59 32.13
N GLU A 171 -8.00 -5.62 31.86
CA GLU A 171 -6.90 -5.54 30.90
C GLU A 171 -7.42 -5.54 29.45
N LEU A 172 -6.79 -4.76 28.59
CA LEU A 172 -7.02 -4.69 27.16
C LEU A 172 -5.80 -5.24 26.42
N THR A 173 -6.05 -5.97 25.35
CA THR A 173 -4.99 -6.29 24.39
C THR A 173 -4.58 -5.04 23.60
N SER A 174 -3.39 -5.05 22.98
CA SER A 174 -2.91 -3.93 22.16
C SER A 174 -3.97 -3.46 21.15
N LYS A 175 -4.53 -4.38 20.35
CA LYS A 175 -5.53 -4.04 19.33
C LYS A 175 -6.86 -3.55 19.92
N GLU A 176 -7.28 -4.06 21.08
CA GLU A 176 -8.47 -3.56 21.79
C GLU A 176 -8.25 -2.13 22.30
N CYS A 177 -7.06 -1.85 22.83
CA CYS A 177 -6.66 -0.52 23.29
C CYS A 177 -6.65 0.47 22.12
N ASP A 178 -6.00 0.13 21.02
CA ASP A 178 -5.92 0.98 19.82
C ASP A 178 -7.31 1.24 19.23
N LEU A 179 -8.16 0.20 19.15
CA LEU A 179 -9.53 0.31 18.66
C LEU A 179 -10.39 1.20 19.57
N LEU A 180 -10.31 1.00 20.89
CA LEU A 180 -11.07 1.81 21.84
C LEU A 180 -10.62 3.27 21.81
N LEU A 181 -9.30 3.51 21.71
CA LEU A 181 -8.74 4.84 21.60
C LEU A 181 -9.25 5.55 20.34
N LEU A 182 -9.20 4.88 19.18
CA LEU A 182 -9.70 5.44 17.92
C LEU A 182 -11.20 5.80 17.98
N LEU A 183 -12.01 4.91 18.55
CA LEU A 183 -13.44 5.16 18.76
C LEU A 183 -13.68 6.28 19.79
N TYR A 184 -12.81 6.41 20.78
CA TYR A 184 -12.89 7.46 21.80
C TYR A 184 -12.51 8.85 21.25
N GLU A 185 -11.49 8.93 20.40
CA GLU A 185 -11.12 10.18 19.72
C GLU A 185 -12.25 10.71 18.83
N SER A 186 -13.11 9.82 18.35
CA SER A 186 -14.31 10.13 17.55
C SER A 186 -15.60 9.85 18.32
N VAL A 187 -15.65 10.16 19.63
CA VAL A 187 -16.86 10.01 20.44
C VAL A 187 -18.03 10.72 19.79
N ASN A 188 -19.17 10.02 19.75
CA ASN A 188 -20.40 10.49 19.12
C ASN A 188 -20.31 10.74 17.61
N ASP A 189 -19.23 10.32 16.95
CA ASP A 189 -19.08 10.31 15.50
C ASP A 189 -18.92 8.88 14.97
N THR A 190 -19.20 8.70 13.68
CA THR A 190 -19.11 7.38 13.04
C THR A 190 -17.72 7.23 12.44
N VAL A 191 -16.99 6.20 12.87
CA VAL A 191 -15.71 5.81 12.28
C VAL A 191 -15.96 4.72 11.25
N GLU A 192 -15.53 4.96 10.02
CA GLU A 192 -15.68 4.03 8.91
C GLU A 192 -14.90 2.73 9.17
N ARG A 193 -15.46 1.61 8.69
CA ARG A 193 -14.85 0.29 8.87
C ARG A 193 -13.44 0.22 8.29
N ASP A 194 -13.26 0.73 7.08
CA ASP A 194 -11.97 0.70 6.37
C ASP A 194 -10.94 1.58 7.08
N THR A 195 -11.39 2.69 7.67
CA THR A 195 -10.53 3.56 8.48
C THR A 195 -10.08 2.86 9.76
N ILE A 196 -10.96 2.14 10.45
CA ILE A 196 -10.59 1.34 11.63
C ILE A 196 -9.57 0.26 11.26
N LEU A 197 -9.83 -0.49 10.18
CA LEU A 197 -8.95 -1.55 9.72
C LEU A 197 -7.57 -1.01 9.37
N ARG A 198 -7.50 0.10 8.62
CA ARG A 198 -6.24 0.75 8.25
C ARG A 198 -5.47 1.26 9.46
N MET A 199 -6.13 1.95 10.40
CA MET A 199 -5.45 2.58 11.54
C MET A 199 -5.00 1.57 12.60
N VAL A 200 -5.77 0.50 12.83
CA VAL A 200 -5.50 -0.48 13.90
C VAL A 200 -4.77 -1.71 13.37
N TRP A 201 -4.99 -2.12 12.11
CA TRP A 201 -4.38 -3.31 11.49
C TRP A 201 -3.42 -3.02 10.33
N ASN A 202 -3.17 -1.75 9.98
CA ASN A 202 -2.07 -1.31 9.11
C ASN A 202 -1.92 -2.14 7.82
N ASP A 203 -3.04 -2.37 7.12
CA ASP A 203 -3.15 -3.09 5.85
C ASP A 203 -2.77 -4.58 5.88
N GLU A 204 -2.94 -5.27 7.03
CA GLU A 204 -2.84 -6.74 7.14
C GLU A 204 -3.96 -7.50 6.36
N GLY A 205 -4.15 -7.27 5.06
CA GLY A 205 -4.91 -8.10 4.13
C GLY A 205 -6.42 -8.31 4.37
N ASP A 206 -7.11 -8.87 3.37
CA ASP A 206 -8.57 -9.08 3.31
C ASP A 206 -9.16 -10.00 4.42
N TYR A 207 -8.31 -10.67 5.21
CA TYR A 207 -8.75 -11.62 6.24
C TYR A 207 -9.21 -10.95 7.55
N VAL A 208 -8.92 -9.67 7.75
CA VAL A 208 -9.13 -8.97 9.03
C VAL A 208 -10.55 -8.42 9.21
N GLY A 209 -11.36 -8.38 8.15
CA GLY A 209 -12.75 -7.92 8.22
C GLY A 209 -13.54 -8.66 9.32
N ARG A 210 -13.58 -10.00 9.32
CA ARG A 210 -14.30 -10.76 10.37
C ARG A 210 -13.68 -10.61 11.76
N THR A 211 -12.41 -10.25 11.83
CA THR A 211 -11.68 -10.02 13.07
C THR A 211 -12.18 -8.76 13.77
N LEU A 212 -12.43 -7.65 13.05
CA LEU A 212 -12.93 -6.40 13.64
C LEU A 212 -14.23 -6.61 14.44
N ASP A 213 -15.20 -7.36 13.91
CA ASP A 213 -16.49 -7.59 14.57
C ASP A 213 -16.32 -8.34 15.90
N VAL A 214 -15.35 -9.25 15.96
CA VAL A 214 -14.99 -9.99 17.18
C VAL A 214 -14.42 -9.02 18.22
N PHE A 215 -13.52 -8.12 17.82
CA PHE A 215 -12.95 -7.11 18.70
C PHE A 215 -14.01 -6.11 19.22
N ILE A 216 -14.92 -5.66 18.36
CA ILE A 216 -16.07 -4.83 18.77
C ILE A 216 -16.94 -5.58 19.80
N SER A 217 -17.19 -6.87 19.57
CA SER A 217 -17.99 -7.69 20.49
C SER A 217 -17.30 -7.87 21.85
N LYS A 218 -15.97 -8.04 21.87
CA LYS A 218 -15.19 -8.09 23.11
C LYS A 218 -15.21 -6.77 23.86
N LEU A 219 -15.00 -5.64 23.17
CA LEU A 219 -15.07 -4.31 23.78
C LEU A 219 -16.45 -4.02 24.38
N ARG A 220 -17.53 -4.39 23.68
CA ARG A 220 -18.90 -4.24 24.22
C ARG A 220 -19.09 -4.97 25.54
N LYS A 221 -18.59 -6.22 25.66
CA LYS A 221 -18.64 -6.97 26.92
C LYS A 221 -17.82 -6.30 28.02
N LYS A 222 -16.63 -5.80 27.71
CA LYS A 222 -15.78 -5.11 28.69
C LYS A 222 -16.38 -3.78 29.19
N LEU A 223 -17.20 -3.13 28.38
CA LEU A 223 -17.87 -1.87 28.68
C LEU A 223 -19.32 -2.05 29.18
N GLU A 224 -19.80 -3.29 29.36
CA GLU A 224 -21.22 -3.57 29.61
C GLU A 224 -21.73 -3.10 30.98
N ALA A 225 -20.84 -2.85 31.94
CA ALA A 225 -21.21 -2.43 33.28
C ALA A 225 -21.69 -0.97 33.36
N ASP A 226 -21.45 -0.16 32.32
CA ASP A 226 -22.00 1.19 32.21
C ASP A 226 -23.01 1.29 31.06
N SER A 227 -24.29 1.36 31.41
CA SER A 227 -25.38 1.48 30.44
C SER A 227 -25.38 2.78 29.63
N LYS A 228 -24.61 3.80 30.05
CA LYS A 228 -24.44 5.05 29.31
C LYS A 228 -23.47 4.93 28.13
N ILE A 229 -22.69 3.85 28.07
CA ILE A 229 -21.69 3.62 27.02
C ILE A 229 -22.20 2.52 26.10
N ARG A 230 -22.21 2.80 24.80
CA ARG A 230 -22.52 1.76 23.80
C ARG A 230 -21.75 1.98 22.51
N ILE A 231 -21.26 0.89 21.95
CA ILE A 231 -20.69 0.89 20.60
C ILE A 231 -21.81 0.50 19.64
N ALA A 232 -22.36 1.47 18.91
CA ALA A 232 -23.41 1.25 17.91
C ALA A 232 -22.81 0.81 16.56
N ASN A 233 -23.51 -0.07 15.86
CA ASN A 233 -23.20 -0.42 14.48
C ASN A 233 -24.02 0.49 13.55
N ILE A 234 -23.34 1.23 12.67
CA ILE A 234 -23.96 2.05 11.64
C ILE A 234 -23.88 1.27 10.33
N ARG A 235 -25.02 0.69 9.93
CA ARG A 235 -25.10 -0.25 8.80
C ARG A 235 -24.51 0.36 7.52
N GLY A 236 -23.56 -0.35 6.93
CA GLY A 236 -22.90 0.05 5.68
C GLY A 236 -21.84 1.14 5.82
N VAL A 237 -21.56 1.61 7.05
CA VAL A 237 -20.57 2.68 7.29
C VAL A 237 -19.49 2.21 8.26
N GLY A 238 -19.87 1.79 9.47
CA GLY A 238 -18.88 1.42 10.49
C GLY A 238 -19.45 1.43 11.91
N TYR A 239 -18.66 1.94 12.85
CA TYR A 239 -18.98 1.90 14.27
C TYR A 239 -18.94 3.29 14.89
N LYS A 240 -19.76 3.47 15.92
CA LYS A 240 -19.87 4.73 16.65
C LYS A 240 -19.86 4.44 18.14
N LEU A 241 -18.93 5.04 18.88
CA LEU A 241 -18.97 5.05 20.34
C LEU A 241 -19.92 6.16 20.78
N ILE A 242 -20.94 5.78 21.54
CA ILE A 242 -21.93 6.71 22.11
C ILE A 242 -21.74 6.72 23.61
N ILE A 243 -21.62 7.93 24.15
CA ILE A 243 -21.57 8.19 25.58
C ILE A 243 -22.72 9.13 25.88
N ASP A 244 -23.76 8.59 26.52
CA ASP A 244 -24.93 9.37 26.93
C ASP A 244 -24.57 10.16 28.21
N ALA A 245 -24.83 11.47 28.22
CA ALA A 245 -24.50 12.39 29.32
C ALA A 245 -25.27 12.09 30.61
#